data_AF-A0A962ZAB3-F1
#
_entry.id   AF-A0A962ZAB3-F1
#
_cell.length_a   1.000
_cell.length_b   1.000
_cell.length_c   1.000
_cell.angle_alpha   90.00
_cell.angle_beta   90.00
_cell.angle_gamma   90.00
#
_symmetry.space_group_name_H-M   'P 1'
#
loop_
_entity.id
_entity.type
_entity.pdbx_description
1 polymer ?
#
loop_
_entity_poly.entity_id
_entity_poly.type
_entity_poly.pdbx_seq_one_letter_code
_entity_poly.pdbx_strand_id
1 'polypeptide(L)'
;MTTATLDRPEASGAIGATMSERTQATIQSRFGPVELDERRQIRFDGGLPGFPECEVFQLDQPPGVETELLLLQAVDSPELSFFVMSVSEPSSIIRMEDVASTARALGISAENLLLLLIVTFKKNGDGFTKFVNLR
;
A
#
# COMPACT_ATOMS: atom_id res chain seq x y z
N MET A 1 40.70 48.51 -36.67
CA MET A 1 40.62 49.44 -35.53
C MET A 1 39.20 49.37 -34.99
N THR A 2 39.05 49.26 -33.65
CA THR A 2 37.83 49.50 -32.84
C THR A 2 36.99 48.28 -32.38
N THR A 3 37.22 47.95 -31.09
CA THR A 3 36.42 47.36 -29.97
C THR A 3 34.95 47.85 -29.89
N ALA A 4 33.95 47.33 -29.15
CA ALA A 4 33.72 46.43 -28.00
C ALA A 4 32.16 46.19 -27.89
N THR A 5 31.63 44.99 -27.57
CA THR A 5 31.13 44.48 -26.25
C THR A 5 29.60 44.59 -25.97
N LEU A 6 29.03 43.46 -25.51
CA LEU A 6 27.72 43.15 -24.85
C LEU A 6 26.42 43.32 -25.68
N ASP A 7 25.41 42.45 -25.62
CA ASP A 7 24.88 41.72 -24.46
C ASP A 7 24.12 40.43 -24.86
N ARG A 8 24.07 39.47 -23.92
CA ARG A 8 23.40 38.15 -23.96
C ARG A 8 21.95 38.30 -23.43
N PRO A 9 20.98 37.46 -23.83
CA PRO A 9 20.65 36.31 -22.96
C PRO A 9 20.35 35.04 -23.80
N GLU A 10 21.00 33.91 -23.53
CA GLU A 10 20.47 32.79 -22.73
C GLU A 10 19.05 32.34 -23.07
N ALA A 11 18.99 31.22 -23.80
CA ALA A 11 18.09 30.13 -23.45
C ALA A 11 18.78 28.80 -23.81
N SER A 12 19.72 28.42 -22.94
CA SER A 12 20.08 27.03 -22.71
C SER A 12 18.91 26.38 -21.99
N GLY A 13 18.50 25.19 -22.46
CA GLY A 13 17.40 24.45 -21.86
C GLY A 13 17.21 23.14 -22.58
N ALA A 14 18.25 22.30 -22.54
CA ALA A 14 18.10 20.88 -22.80
C ALA A 14 16.94 20.36 -21.95
N ILE A 15 15.87 19.91 -22.60
CA ILE A 15 14.85 19.06 -21.98
C ILE A 15 15.45 17.68 -21.74
N GLY A 16 16.42 17.62 -20.83
CA GLY A 16 16.78 16.39 -20.15
C GLY A 16 15.63 16.07 -19.20
N ALA A 17 14.70 15.23 -19.65
CA ALA A 17 13.90 14.46 -18.73
C ALA A 17 14.86 13.49 -18.03
N THR A 18 15.49 13.95 -16.96
CA THR A 18 16.15 13.07 -16.01
C THR A 18 15.03 12.24 -15.39
N MET A 19 14.79 11.05 -15.95
CA MET A 19 14.10 9.97 -15.27
C MET A 19 14.89 9.74 -14.00
N SER A 20 14.42 10.34 -12.90
CA SER A 20 14.95 10.10 -11.58
C SER A 20 14.90 8.60 -11.39
N GLU A 21 16.07 7.99 -11.23
CA GLU A 21 16.22 6.62 -10.79
C GLU A 21 15.42 6.51 -9.49
N ARG A 22 14.17 6.02 -9.58
CA ARG A 22 13.39 5.68 -8.39
C ARG A 22 14.16 4.52 -7.80
N THR A 23 15.00 4.81 -6.82
CA THR A 23 15.64 3.79 -5.98
C THR A 23 14.50 2.99 -5.38
N GLN A 24 14.21 1.84 -5.99
CA GLN A 24 13.16 0.96 -5.54
C GLN A 24 13.66 0.38 -4.22
N ALA A 25 13.19 0.96 -3.11
CA ALA A 25 13.61 0.53 -1.79
C ALA A 25 13.08 -0.90 -1.58
N THR A 26 13.93 -1.83 -1.17
CA THR A 26 13.53 -3.21 -0.89
C THR A 26 13.60 -3.45 0.61
N ILE A 27 12.52 -3.95 1.20
CA ILE A 27 12.49 -4.35 2.62
C ILE A 27 12.54 -5.87 2.74
N GLN A 28 13.23 -6.36 3.76
CA GLN A 28 13.25 -7.79 4.09
C GLN A 28 12.08 -8.08 5.03
N SER A 29 10.95 -8.51 4.47
CA SER A 29 9.82 -8.96 5.27
C SER A 29 10.02 -10.39 5.77
N ARG A 30 9.16 -10.82 6.70
CA ARG A 30 9.10 -12.20 7.19
C ARG A 30 8.71 -13.22 6.11
N PHE A 31 8.23 -12.76 4.97
CA PHE A 31 7.85 -13.57 3.82
C PHE A 31 8.81 -13.44 2.63
N GLY A 32 9.93 -12.72 2.81
CA GLY A 32 10.93 -12.48 1.78
C GLY A 32 11.08 -11.00 1.41
N PRO A 33 11.95 -10.70 0.42
CA PRO A 33 12.15 -9.34 -0.04
C PRO A 33 10.87 -8.79 -0.70
N VAL A 34 10.45 -7.59 -0.27
CA VAL A 34 9.33 -6.85 -0.87
C VAL A 34 9.89 -5.58 -1.49
N GLU A 35 9.65 -5.39 -2.78
CA GLU A 35 10.00 -4.16 -3.49
C GLU A 35 8.95 -3.09 -3.21
N LEU A 36 9.38 -1.96 -2.66
CA LEU A 36 8.50 -0.85 -2.36
C LEU A 36 8.13 -0.08 -3.63
N ASP A 37 6.85 0.18 -3.79
CA ASP A 37 6.26 1.02 -4.83
C ASP A 37 5.18 1.90 -4.21
N GLU A 38 5.43 3.20 -4.21
CA GLU A 38 4.51 4.23 -3.70
C GLU A 38 3.10 4.11 -4.29
N ARG A 39 2.96 3.59 -5.53
CA ARG A 39 1.66 3.40 -6.18
C ARG A 39 0.83 2.27 -5.58
N ARG A 40 1.47 1.34 -4.86
CA ARG A 40 0.82 0.21 -4.16
C ARG A 40 0.69 0.46 -2.66
N GLN A 41 1.09 1.64 -2.19
CA GLN A 41 1.02 2.00 -0.79
C GLN A 41 -0.34 2.61 -0.43
N ILE A 42 -0.84 2.22 0.73
CA ILE A 42 -2.06 2.67 1.37
C ILE A 42 -1.63 3.40 2.64
N ARG A 43 -2.11 4.64 2.79
CA ARG A 43 -1.88 5.45 3.98
C ARG A 43 -3.09 5.35 4.92
N PHE A 44 -2.83 5.03 6.17
CA PHE A 44 -3.78 5.02 7.26
C PHE A 44 -3.44 6.20 8.18
N ASP A 45 -4.21 7.29 8.07
CA ASP A 45 -3.99 8.47 8.90
C ASP A 45 -4.30 8.13 10.37
N GLY A 46 -3.27 8.09 11.21
CA GLY A 46 -3.34 7.60 12.60
C GLY A 46 -3.01 6.12 12.79
N GLY A 47 -2.53 5.45 11.73
CA GLY A 47 -2.08 4.08 11.74
C GLY A 47 -3.19 3.04 11.91
N LEU A 48 -2.80 1.82 12.30
CA LEU A 48 -3.75 0.74 12.59
C LEU A 48 -3.97 0.61 14.11
N PRO A 49 -5.15 0.19 14.57
CA PRO A 49 -5.37 -0.14 15.98
C PRO A 49 -4.32 -1.16 16.48
N GLY A 50 -3.59 -0.79 17.54
CA GLY A 50 -2.46 -1.56 18.07
C GLY A 50 -1.09 -1.23 17.47
N PHE A 51 -1.05 -0.48 16.36
CA PHE A 51 0.16 -0.01 15.67
C PHE A 51 -0.03 1.44 15.16
N PRO A 52 -0.30 2.41 16.06
CA PRO A 52 -0.57 3.80 15.68
C PRO A 52 0.61 4.49 14.98
N GLU A 53 1.83 4.01 15.20
CA GLU A 53 3.06 4.51 14.58
C GLU A 53 3.26 4.05 13.13
N CYS A 54 2.54 2.99 12.71
CA CYS A 54 2.64 2.46 11.36
C CYS A 54 1.52 3.07 10.51
N GLU A 55 1.84 4.09 9.70
CA GLU A 55 0.86 4.78 8.87
C GLU A 55 0.84 4.29 7.42
N VAL A 56 1.96 3.77 6.91
CA VAL A 56 2.11 3.41 5.50
C VAL A 56 2.27 1.90 5.35
N PHE A 57 1.39 1.30 4.55
CA PHE A 57 1.43 -0.12 4.23
C PHE A 57 1.42 -0.32 2.73
N GLN A 58 2.11 -1.33 2.24
CA GLN A 58 2.02 -1.77 0.86
C GLN A 58 1.18 -3.05 0.76
N LEU A 59 0.33 -3.11 -0.26
CA LEU A 59 -0.53 -4.27 -0.52
C LEU A 59 0.00 -5.02 -1.76
N ASP A 60 0.45 -6.26 -1.55
CA ASP A 60 0.99 -7.13 -2.61
C ASP A 60 0.41 -8.54 -2.54
N GLN A 61 0.63 -9.33 -3.59
CA GLN A 61 0.41 -10.78 -3.50
C GLN A 61 1.60 -11.43 -2.78
N PRO A 62 1.35 -12.40 -1.87
CA PRO A 62 2.43 -13.12 -1.21
C PRO A 62 3.28 -13.89 -2.23
N PRO A 63 4.62 -13.88 -2.10
CA PRO A 63 5.50 -14.50 -3.07
C PRO A 63 5.31 -16.03 -3.12
N GLY A 64 5.23 -16.58 -4.34
CA GLY A 64 5.25 -18.02 -4.58
C GLY A 64 3.93 -18.75 -4.26
N VAL A 65 2.83 -18.04 -4.00
CA VAL A 65 1.54 -18.67 -3.73
C VAL A 65 0.41 -17.96 -4.50
N GLU A 66 -0.21 -18.67 -5.45
CA GLU A 66 -1.47 -18.20 -6.05
C GLU A 66 -2.61 -18.42 -5.05
N THR A 67 -3.04 -17.33 -4.40
CA THR A 67 -4.14 -17.36 -3.43
C THR A 67 -4.96 -16.09 -3.52
N GLU A 68 -6.17 -16.12 -2.98
CA GLU A 68 -7.00 -14.94 -2.75
C GLU A 68 -6.49 -14.06 -1.60
N LEU A 69 -5.37 -14.43 -0.96
CA LEU A 69 -4.76 -13.67 0.10
C LEU A 69 -3.81 -12.62 -0.48
N LEU A 70 -3.83 -11.47 0.15
CA LEU A 70 -2.89 -10.39 -0.07
C LEU A 70 -2.05 -10.22 1.20
N LEU A 71 -0.85 -9.70 1.01
CA LEU A 71 0.04 -9.31 2.09
C LEU A 71 -0.02 -7.80 2.24
N LEU A 72 -0.49 -7.33 3.39
CA LEU A 72 -0.44 -5.94 3.81
C LEU A 72 0.81 -5.73 4.67
N GLN A 73 1.87 -5.20 4.08
CA GLN A 73 3.20 -5.06 4.68
C GLN A 73 3.42 -3.61 5.15
N ALA A 74 3.78 -3.40 6.42
CA ALA A 74 4.16 -2.06 6.88
C ALA A 74 5.49 -1.64 6.23
N VAL A 75 5.55 -0.41 5.73
CA VAL A 75 6.76 0.14 5.09
C VAL A 75 7.83 0.45 6.13
N ASP A 76 7.43 1.03 7.26
CA ASP A 76 8.35 1.47 8.33
C ASP A 76 8.71 0.34 9.32
N SER A 77 8.02 -0.81 9.24
CA SER A 77 8.23 -1.93 10.16
C SER A 77 8.24 -3.27 9.40
N PRO A 78 9.40 -3.77 8.95
CA PRO A 78 9.51 -5.00 8.16
C PRO A 78 8.99 -6.26 8.88
N GLU A 79 8.95 -6.23 10.22
CA GLU A 79 8.45 -7.31 11.06
C GLU A 79 6.91 -7.36 11.12
N LEU A 80 6.24 -6.28 10.72
CA LEU A 80 4.79 -6.11 10.78
C LEU A 80 4.16 -6.33 9.41
N SER A 81 3.35 -7.37 9.31
CA SER A 81 2.72 -7.79 8.07
C SER A 81 1.46 -8.59 8.36
N PHE A 82 0.39 -8.33 7.61
CA PHE A 82 -0.88 -9.01 7.77
C PHE A 82 -1.26 -9.72 6.49
N PHE A 83 -1.74 -10.96 6.61
CA PHE A 83 -2.52 -11.55 5.52
C PHE A 83 -3.92 -10.97 5.55
N VAL A 84 -4.37 -10.51 4.40
CA VAL A 84 -5.71 -9.95 4.22
C VAL A 84 -6.39 -10.60 3.03
N MET A 85 -7.71 -10.51 2.99
CA MET A 85 -8.51 -10.89 1.82
C MET A 85 -9.40 -9.73 1.42
N SER A 86 -9.54 -9.50 0.11
CA SER A 86 -10.48 -8.51 -0.41
C SER A 86 -11.90 -9.05 -0.43
N VAL A 87 -12.86 -8.23 -0.02
CA VAL A 87 -14.27 -8.61 -0.06
C VAL A 87 -14.93 -8.03 -1.30
N SER A 88 -15.28 -8.89 -2.26
CA SER A 88 -15.95 -8.48 -3.50
C SER A 88 -17.43 -8.14 -3.31
N GLU A 89 -18.09 -8.76 -2.33
CA GLU A 89 -19.52 -8.50 -2.01
C GLU A 89 -19.69 -8.17 -0.50
N PRO A 90 -19.50 -6.90 -0.10
CA PRO A 90 -19.51 -6.48 1.31
C PRO A 90 -20.83 -6.78 2.03
N SER A 91 -21.96 -6.71 1.32
CA SER A 91 -23.31 -6.91 1.87
C SER A 91 -23.54 -8.27 2.53
N SER A 92 -22.72 -9.26 2.19
CA SER A 92 -22.79 -10.61 2.75
C SER A 92 -22.22 -10.73 4.17
N ILE A 93 -21.35 -9.79 4.58
CA ILE A 93 -20.54 -9.89 5.81
C ILE A 93 -20.63 -8.61 6.67
N ILE A 94 -20.79 -7.45 6.04
CA ILE A 94 -20.78 -6.12 6.68
C ILE A 94 -22.08 -5.39 6.29
N ARG A 95 -22.65 -4.61 7.22
CA ARG A 95 -23.84 -3.80 6.93
C ARG A 95 -23.45 -2.67 5.99
N MET A 96 -24.24 -2.46 4.94
CA MET A 96 -23.97 -1.41 3.96
C MET A 96 -24.03 0.01 4.57
N GLU A 97 -24.73 0.18 5.69
CA GLU A 97 -24.73 1.44 6.45
C GLU A 97 -23.34 1.79 6.99
N ASP A 98 -22.60 0.79 7.49
CA ASP A 98 -21.24 0.97 8.02
C ASP A 98 -20.27 1.29 6.88
N VAL A 99 -20.41 0.61 5.73
CA VAL A 99 -19.64 0.89 4.51
C VAL A 99 -19.88 2.33 4.05
N ALA A 100 -21.15 2.75 3.95
CA ALA A 100 -21.50 4.10 3.54
C ALA A 100 -21.04 5.17 4.54
N SER A 101 -21.09 4.88 5.84
CA SER A 101 -20.56 5.76 6.88
C SER A 101 -19.05 5.95 6.74
N THR A 102 -18.33 4.86 6.51
CA THR A 102 -16.87 4.87 6.32
C THR A 102 -16.48 5.60 5.04
N ALA A 103 -17.21 5.38 3.94
CA ALA A 103 -17.03 6.10 2.68
C ALA A 103 -17.07 7.62 2.88
N ARG A 104 -18.08 8.10 3.61
CA ARG A 104 -18.24 9.52 3.94
C ARG A 104 -17.12 10.04 4.83
N ALA A 105 -16.71 9.26 5.85
CA ALA A 105 -15.65 9.65 6.76
C ALA A 105 -14.29 9.79 6.05
N LEU A 106 -14.01 8.90 5.10
CA LEU A 106 -12.78 8.94 4.29
C LEU A 106 -12.86 9.90 3.09
N GLY A 107 -14.06 10.39 2.75
CA GLY A 107 -14.26 11.21 1.55
C GLY A 107 -14.07 10.45 0.23
N ILE A 108 -14.25 9.12 0.24
CA ILE A 108 -14.06 8.23 -0.91
C ILE A 108 -15.44 7.73 -1.39
N SER A 109 -15.66 7.67 -2.71
CA SER A 109 -16.89 7.06 -3.24
C SER A 109 -16.92 5.55 -2.97
N ALA A 110 -18.11 4.99 -2.73
CA ALA A 110 -18.25 3.58 -2.35
C ALA A 110 -17.67 2.60 -3.39
N GLU A 111 -17.68 2.97 -4.67
CA GLU A 111 -17.08 2.20 -5.78
C GLU A 111 -15.54 2.16 -5.75
N ASN A 112 -14.90 3.10 -5.06
CA ASN A 112 -13.45 3.19 -4.91
C ASN A 112 -12.97 2.68 -3.54
N LEU A 113 -13.88 2.11 -2.73
CA LEU A 113 -13.52 1.48 -1.47
C LEU A 113 -13.07 0.04 -1.68
N LEU A 114 -11.89 -0.27 -1.15
CA LEU A 114 -11.43 -1.64 -1.00
C LEU A 114 -11.64 -2.08 0.44
N LEU A 115 -12.47 -3.10 0.65
CA LEU A 115 -12.63 -3.72 1.96
C LEU A 115 -11.68 -4.91 2.10
N LEU A 116 -10.84 -4.83 3.12
CA LEU A 116 -9.85 -5.85 3.45
C LEU A 116 -10.18 -6.46 4.81
N LEU A 117 -10.16 -7.79 4.89
CA LEU A 117 -10.33 -8.49 6.16
C LEU A 117 -9.03 -9.17 6.55
N ILE A 118 -8.57 -8.95 7.79
CA ILE A 118 -7.37 -9.60 8.32
C ILE A 118 -7.67 -11.08 8.57
N VAL A 119 -6.80 -11.94 8.03
CA VAL A 119 -6.88 -13.39 8.11
C VAL A 119 -5.92 -13.90 9.20
N THR A 120 -6.48 -14.61 10.18
CA THR A 120 -5.74 -15.28 11.24
C THR A 120 -5.62 -16.77 10.92
N PHE A 121 -4.39 -17.29 10.91
CA PHE A 121 -4.15 -18.72 10.71
C PHE A 121 -4.01 -19.43 12.05
N LYS A 122 -4.74 -20.53 12.22
CA LYS A 122 -4.55 -21.46 13.34
C LYS A 122 -4.06 -22.78 12.79
N LYS A 123 -2.89 -23.23 13.24
CA LYS A 123 -2.37 -24.57 12.91
C LYS A 123 -3.23 -25.62 13.61
N ASN A 124 -3.71 -26.60 12.85
CA ASN A 124 -4.47 -27.75 13.35
C ASN A 124 -3.86 -29.01 12.74
N GLY A 125 -3.06 -29.76 13.52
CA GLY A 125 -2.32 -30.93 13.02
C GLY A 125 -1.38 -30.56 11.87
N ASP A 126 -1.55 -31.22 10.73
CA ASP A 126 -0.78 -30.99 9.50
C ASP A 126 -1.37 -29.89 8.58
N GLY A 127 -2.47 -29.24 8.98
CA GLY A 127 -3.14 -28.19 8.21
C GLY A 127 -3.25 -26.85 8.94
N PHE A 128 -3.87 -25.88 8.25
CA PHE A 128 -4.23 -24.58 8.81
C PHE A 128 -5.73 -24.31 8.63
N THR A 129 -6.37 -23.83 9.67
CA THR A 129 -7.71 -23.25 9.59
C THR A 129 -7.59 -21.73 9.53
N LYS A 130 -8.27 -21.12 8.56
CA LYS A 130 -8.30 -19.67 8.36
C LYS A 130 -9.51 -19.10 9.11
N PHE A 131 -9.26 -18.09 9.93
CA PHE A 131 -10.26 -17.29 10.59
C PHE A 131 -10.17 -15.86 10.06
N VAL A 132 -11.29 -15.16 10.03
CA VAL A 132 -11.33 -13.78 9.58
C VAL A 132 -11.85 -12.93 10.72
N ASN A 133 -11.20 -11.80 10.99
CA ASN A 133 -11.67 -10.90 12.02
C ASN A 133 -12.86 -10.07 11.50
N LEU A 134 -14.03 -10.28 12.09
CA LEU A 134 -15.27 -9.54 11.77
C LEU A 134 -15.76 -8.66 12.94
N ARG A 135 -15.05 -8.62 14.08
CA ARG A 135 -15.42 -7.85 15.27
C ARG A 135 -14.21 -7.43 16.10
#